data_AF-A0A428TSK5-F1
#
_entry.id   AF-A0A428TSK5-F1
#
_cell.length_a   1.000
_cell.length_b   1.000
_cell.length_c   1.000
_cell.angle_alpha   90.00
_cell.angle_beta   90.00
_cell.angle_gamma   90.00
#
_symmetry.space_group_name_H-M   'P 1'
#
loop_
_entity.id
_entity.type
_entity.pdbx_description
1 polymer ?
#
loop_
_entity_poly.entity_id
_entity_poly.type
_entity_poly.pdbx_seq_one_letter_code
_entity_poly.pdbx_strand_id
1 'polypeptide(L)'
;MRLGRNQCLAALIKSLGEFPTELLLCRAEIFREADRICKLEYMHLAVETDPPFTACPAVRLRDYGFYNDTRKEQAVRIFRDFFETTTMLEVFDLLYPIMTANCRAGETPFWEYYSTGDDFARWGTKRMYKAIKGGALPIVKRLVQLKFSIGPQPMVEALESGYDCMVEYFFSLGVRLDGALAVTARSGNMQMAQYLLDRGAGKNKESVRSAIEDAMLDGNEDMVMFLIEKARAKGVLNKKAKADLKRRLLGYRGKPEMLPLLKLL
;
A
#
# COMPACT_ATOMS: atom_id res chain seq x y z
N MET A 1 -41.93 -19.21 19.99
CA MET A 1 -41.60 -18.16 19.01
C MET A 1 -40.34 -18.60 18.28
N ARG A 2 -40.36 -18.82 16.96
CA ARG A 2 -39.13 -19.09 16.20
C ARG A 2 -38.47 -17.74 15.90
N LEU A 3 -37.31 -17.49 16.51
CA LEU A 3 -36.54 -16.28 16.24
C LEU A 3 -36.06 -16.30 14.78
N GLY A 4 -36.05 -15.12 14.14
CA GLY A 4 -35.42 -14.94 12.84
C GLY A 4 -33.89 -15.09 12.93
N ARG A 5 -33.22 -15.40 11.81
CA ARG A 5 -31.76 -15.63 11.79
C ARG A 5 -30.95 -14.49 12.42
N ASN A 6 -31.29 -13.24 12.11
CA ASN A 6 -30.61 -12.05 12.67
C ASN A 6 -30.83 -11.93 14.18
N GLN A 7 -32.02 -12.31 14.67
CA GLN A 7 -32.32 -12.30 16.11
C GLN A 7 -31.53 -13.40 16.84
N CYS A 8 -31.36 -14.57 16.23
CA CYS A 8 -30.52 -15.63 16.79
C CYS A 8 -29.05 -15.20 16.87
N LEU A 9 -28.51 -14.60 15.80
CA LEU A 9 -27.13 -14.09 15.78
C LEU A 9 -26.93 -12.97 16.81
N ALA A 10 -27.86 -12.02 16.90
CA ALA A 10 -27.80 -10.96 17.90
C ALA A 10 -27.85 -11.51 19.34
N ALA A 11 -28.71 -12.49 19.61
CA ALA A 11 -28.80 -13.15 20.90
C ALA A 11 -27.51 -13.91 21.25
N LEU A 12 -26.90 -14.59 20.26
CA LEU A 12 -25.61 -15.27 20.43
C LEU A 12 -24.50 -14.27 20.80
N ILE A 13 -24.37 -13.17 20.05
CA ILE A 13 -23.37 -12.13 20.33
C ILE A 13 -23.54 -11.58 21.75
N LYS A 14 -24.78 -11.23 22.14
CA LYS A 14 -25.09 -10.71 23.48
C LYS A 14 -24.75 -11.70 24.58
N SER A 15 -25.02 -13.00 24.37
CA SER A 15 -24.70 -14.05 25.35
C SER A 15 -23.20 -14.22 25.62
N LEU A 16 -22.36 -13.77 24.69
CA LEU A 16 -20.91 -13.83 24.79
C LEU A 16 -20.30 -12.53 25.36
N GLY A 17 -21.11 -11.56 25.81
CA GLY A 17 -20.62 -10.25 26.28
C GLY A 17 -19.59 -10.33 27.40
N GLU A 18 -19.73 -11.30 28.32
CA GLU A 18 -18.80 -11.56 29.42
C GLU A 18 -17.59 -12.44 29.03
N PHE A 19 -17.57 -12.95 27.78
CA PHE A 19 -16.57 -13.89 27.26
C PHE A 19 -15.79 -13.25 26.09
N PRO A 20 -14.85 -12.35 26.37
CA PRO A 20 -14.22 -11.49 25.37
C PRO A 20 -13.52 -12.22 24.22
N THR A 21 -12.88 -13.36 24.48
CA THR A 21 -12.20 -14.16 23.44
C THR A 21 -13.22 -14.84 22.53
N GLU A 22 -14.21 -15.50 23.12
CA GLU A 22 -15.26 -16.23 22.42
C GLU A 22 -16.12 -15.28 21.59
N LEU A 23 -16.42 -14.09 22.13
CA LEU A 23 -17.11 -13.02 21.42
C LEU A 23 -16.32 -12.58 20.18
N LEU A 24 -15.01 -12.35 20.32
CA LEU A 24 -14.16 -11.93 19.21
C LEU A 24 -14.10 -13.00 18.11
N LEU A 25 -13.91 -14.27 18.48
CA LEU A 25 -13.89 -15.39 17.54
C LEU A 25 -15.25 -15.57 16.85
N CYS A 26 -16.35 -15.52 17.60
CA CYS A 26 -17.70 -15.60 17.06
C CYS A 26 -17.94 -14.51 16.01
N ARG A 27 -17.54 -13.27 16.29
CA ARG A 27 -17.63 -12.16 15.33
C ARG A 27 -16.79 -12.37 14.08
N ALA A 28 -15.56 -12.85 14.24
CA ALA A 28 -14.67 -13.16 13.11
C ALA A 28 -15.29 -14.22 12.19
N GLU A 29 -15.86 -15.27 12.78
CA GLU A 29 -16.53 -16.34 12.05
C GLU A 29 -17.82 -15.87 11.37
N ILE A 30 -18.61 -15.00 12.02
CA ILE A 30 -19.76 -14.35 11.38
C ILE A 30 -19.30 -13.53 10.18
N PHE A 31 -18.20 -12.76 10.30
CA PHE A 31 -17.64 -11.98 9.19
C PHE A 31 -17.22 -12.87 8.02
N ARG A 32 -16.50 -13.95 8.31
CA ARG A 32 -16.03 -14.92 7.32
C ARG A 32 -17.18 -15.58 6.59
N GLU A 33 -18.23 -15.98 7.31
CA GLU A 33 -19.39 -16.61 6.70
C GLU A 33 -20.26 -15.59 5.95
N ALA A 34 -20.38 -14.36 6.48
CA ALA A 34 -21.07 -13.26 5.82
C ALA A 34 -20.45 -12.93 4.46
N ASP A 35 -19.12 -12.95 4.35
CA ASP A 35 -18.41 -12.77 3.09
C ASP A 35 -18.72 -13.88 2.09
N ARG A 36 -18.63 -15.15 2.50
CA ARG A 36 -18.93 -16.32 1.66
C ARG A 36 -20.33 -16.29 1.07
N ILE A 37 -21.31 -15.82 1.83
CA ILE A 37 -22.70 -15.73 1.39
C ILE A 37 -23.07 -14.32 0.89
N CYS A 38 -22.10 -13.41 0.78
CA CYS A 38 -22.25 -12.04 0.30
C CYS A 38 -23.34 -11.24 1.05
N LYS A 39 -23.39 -11.35 2.38
CA LYS A 39 -24.36 -10.67 3.25
C LYS A 39 -23.71 -9.62 4.14
N LEU A 40 -23.60 -8.40 3.62
CA LEU A 40 -23.08 -7.25 4.37
C LEU A 40 -23.87 -6.97 5.65
N GLU A 41 -25.18 -7.23 5.66
CA GLU A 41 -26.04 -7.11 6.86
C GLU A 41 -25.49 -7.88 8.08
N TYR A 42 -24.85 -9.03 7.86
CA TYR A 42 -24.30 -9.84 8.95
C TYR A 42 -22.95 -9.30 9.43
N MET A 43 -22.18 -8.63 8.55
CA MET A 43 -20.98 -7.91 8.95
C MET A 43 -21.34 -6.72 9.84
N HIS A 44 -22.34 -5.93 9.45
CA HIS A 44 -22.89 -4.86 10.31
C HIS A 44 -23.38 -5.41 11.64
N LEU A 45 -24.18 -6.49 11.61
CA LEU A 45 -24.67 -7.12 12.83
C LEU A 45 -23.52 -7.57 13.76
N ALA A 46 -22.47 -8.17 13.21
CA ALA A 46 -21.31 -8.61 13.98
C ALA A 46 -20.59 -7.45 14.69
N VAL A 47 -20.56 -6.28 14.07
CA VAL A 47 -19.83 -5.10 14.56
C VAL A 47 -20.67 -4.24 15.51
N GLU A 48 -21.94 -4.03 15.17
CA GLU A 48 -22.81 -3.05 15.82
C GLU A 48 -23.59 -3.63 17.00
N THR A 49 -23.78 -4.96 17.06
CA THR A 49 -24.51 -5.59 18.16
C THR A 49 -23.80 -5.36 19.49
N ASP A 50 -24.55 -4.99 20.51
CA ASP A 50 -24.06 -4.80 21.88
C ASP A 50 -23.48 -6.11 22.48
N PRO A 51 -22.27 -6.09 23.07
CA PRO A 51 -21.36 -4.95 23.20
C PRO A 51 -20.65 -4.62 21.88
N PRO A 52 -20.54 -3.36 21.42
CA PRO A 52 -20.00 -3.04 20.10
C PRO A 52 -18.58 -3.57 19.89
N PHE A 53 -18.14 -3.77 18.64
CA PHE A 53 -16.80 -4.31 18.38
C PHE A 53 -15.67 -3.49 19.03
N THR A 54 -15.84 -2.19 19.15
CA THR A 54 -14.89 -1.31 19.87
C THR A 54 -14.68 -1.69 21.33
N ALA A 55 -15.62 -2.43 21.94
CA ALA A 55 -15.48 -3.00 23.27
C ALA A 55 -14.69 -4.32 23.30
N CYS A 56 -14.40 -4.95 22.14
CA CYS A 56 -13.62 -6.18 22.08
C CYS A 56 -12.15 -5.97 22.49
N PRO A 57 -11.52 -6.94 23.19
CA PRO A 57 -10.14 -6.84 23.68
C PRO A 57 -9.06 -6.71 22.59
N ALA A 58 -9.36 -7.05 21.33
CA ALA A 58 -8.45 -6.78 20.23
C ALA A 58 -8.13 -5.27 20.09
N VAL A 59 -9.00 -4.43 20.63
CA VAL A 59 -8.86 -2.97 20.72
C VAL A 59 -8.14 -2.55 22.02
N ARG A 60 -7.49 -3.46 22.76
CA ARG A 60 -6.80 -3.13 24.02
C ARG A 60 -5.40 -3.73 24.02
N LEU A 61 -4.40 -2.88 23.79
CA LEU A 61 -2.97 -3.23 23.66
C LEU A 61 -2.46 -4.18 24.79
N ARG A 62 -2.97 -4.00 26.02
CA ARG A 62 -2.60 -4.78 27.20
C ARG A 62 -3.13 -6.23 27.20
N ASP A 63 -4.15 -6.53 26.40
CA ASP A 63 -4.83 -7.82 26.37
C ASP A 63 -4.17 -8.83 25.39
N TYR A 64 -3.13 -8.39 24.68
CA TYR A 64 -2.21 -9.20 23.85
C TYR A 64 -1.01 -9.75 24.65
N GLY A 65 -1.01 -9.64 25.98
CA GLY A 65 0.04 -10.18 26.84
C GLY A 65 0.29 -11.68 26.64
N PHE A 66 1.54 -12.10 26.92
CA PHE A 66 2.29 -13.35 26.69
C PHE A 66 1.61 -14.75 26.74
N TYR A 67 0.30 -14.86 26.88
CA TYR A 67 -0.41 -16.12 26.86
C TYR A 67 -0.89 -16.46 25.44
N ASN A 68 -0.40 -17.58 24.91
CA ASN A 68 -0.77 -18.16 23.61
C ASN A 68 -2.25 -18.60 23.56
N ASP A 69 -3.21 -17.67 23.60
CA ASP A 69 -4.59 -17.96 23.21
C ASP A 69 -4.70 -17.91 21.68
N THR A 70 -4.51 -19.06 21.05
CA THR A 70 -4.53 -19.22 19.59
C THR A 70 -5.85 -18.76 18.96
N ARG A 71 -6.96 -18.76 19.71
CA ARG A 71 -8.27 -18.31 19.23
C ARG A 71 -8.31 -16.80 18.99
N LYS A 72 -7.67 -16.01 19.85
CA LYS A 72 -7.55 -14.56 19.67
C LYS A 72 -6.71 -14.23 18.44
N GLU A 73 -5.57 -14.92 18.29
CA GLU A 73 -4.72 -14.76 17.11
C GLU A 73 -5.48 -15.09 15.83
N GLN A 74 -6.21 -16.21 15.80
CA GLN A 74 -7.04 -16.60 14.65
C GLN A 74 -8.09 -15.55 14.32
N ALA A 75 -8.82 -15.03 15.31
CA ALA A 75 -9.85 -14.03 15.08
C ALA A 75 -9.27 -12.71 14.55
N VAL A 76 -8.16 -12.23 15.12
CA VAL A 76 -7.46 -11.03 14.66
C VAL A 76 -6.94 -11.21 13.23
N ARG A 77 -6.42 -12.38 12.90
CA ARG A 77 -5.97 -12.71 11.54
C ARG A 77 -7.11 -12.65 10.53
N ILE A 78 -8.29 -13.15 10.87
CA ILE A 78 -9.47 -13.05 10.00
C ILE A 78 -9.80 -11.59 9.70
N PHE A 79 -9.91 -10.74 10.72
CA PHE A 79 -10.21 -9.32 10.53
C PHE A 79 -9.11 -8.57 9.77
N ARG A 80 -7.84 -8.85 10.07
CA ARG A 80 -6.71 -8.32 9.31
C ARG A 80 -6.83 -8.68 7.84
N ASP A 81 -7.02 -9.97 7.54
CA ASP A 81 -7.06 -10.46 6.17
C ASP A 81 -8.21 -9.77 5.41
N PHE A 82 -9.40 -9.65 6.01
CA PHE A 82 -10.49 -8.86 5.46
C PHE A 82 -10.10 -7.39 5.22
N PHE A 83 -9.57 -6.72 6.23
CA PHE A 83 -9.23 -5.31 6.16
C PHE A 83 -8.16 -5.01 5.11
N GLU A 84 -7.19 -5.90 4.96
CA GLU A 84 -6.08 -5.77 4.02
C GLU A 84 -6.44 -6.13 2.58
N THR A 85 -7.37 -7.07 2.37
CA THR A 85 -7.68 -7.62 1.05
C THR A 85 -8.99 -7.13 0.46
N THR A 86 -9.90 -6.62 1.27
CA THR A 86 -11.21 -6.16 0.78
C THR A 86 -11.05 -5.11 -0.32
N THR A 87 -11.85 -5.22 -1.37
CA THR A 87 -12.01 -4.20 -2.42
C THR A 87 -13.31 -3.40 -2.23
N MET A 88 -14.15 -3.81 -1.28
CA MET A 88 -15.43 -3.18 -0.95
C MET A 88 -15.20 -2.03 0.03
N LEU A 89 -15.54 -0.81 -0.40
CA LEU A 89 -15.37 0.39 0.42
C LEU A 89 -16.17 0.31 1.73
N GLU A 90 -17.39 -0.23 1.68
CA GLU A 90 -18.27 -0.37 2.85
C GLU A 90 -17.64 -1.24 3.95
N VAL A 91 -17.04 -2.36 3.57
CA VAL A 91 -16.33 -3.25 4.51
C VAL A 91 -15.07 -2.57 5.05
N PHE A 92 -14.34 -1.84 4.20
CA PHE A 92 -13.17 -1.08 4.64
C PHE A 92 -13.57 -0.01 5.65
N ASP A 93 -14.61 0.78 5.37
CA ASP A 93 -15.09 1.85 6.25
C ASP A 93 -15.68 1.30 7.56
N LEU A 94 -16.31 0.12 7.52
CA LEU A 94 -16.79 -0.58 8.70
C LEU A 94 -15.63 -1.00 9.61
N LEU A 95 -14.56 -1.57 9.06
CA LEU A 95 -13.43 -2.09 9.83
C LEU A 95 -12.39 -1.02 10.19
N TYR A 96 -12.23 0.03 9.41
CA TYR A 96 -11.18 1.04 9.60
C TYR A 96 -11.17 1.66 11.01
N PRO A 97 -12.24 2.33 11.49
CA PRO A 97 -12.21 2.99 12.80
C PRO A 97 -11.99 2.01 13.95
N ILE A 98 -12.43 0.76 13.77
CA ILE A 98 -12.30 -0.32 14.74
C ILE A 98 -10.86 -0.78 14.84
N MET A 99 -10.28 -1.15 13.70
CA MET A 99 -8.92 -1.66 13.61
C MET A 99 -7.97 -0.55 14.05
N THR A 100 -8.14 0.69 13.59
CA THR A 100 -7.16 1.76 13.84
C THR A 100 -7.32 2.48 15.18
N ALA A 101 -8.31 2.12 16.00
CA ALA A 101 -8.65 2.85 17.24
C ALA A 101 -7.47 3.04 18.22
N ASN A 102 -6.49 2.13 18.21
CA ASN A 102 -5.31 2.20 19.08
C ASN A 102 -4.00 2.35 18.32
N CYS A 103 -4.03 2.56 17.01
CA CYS A 103 -2.81 2.82 16.26
C CYS A 103 -2.28 4.20 16.64
N ARG A 104 -1.03 4.25 17.10
CA ARG A 104 -0.31 5.50 17.31
C ARG A 104 0.71 5.72 16.20
N ALA A 105 1.04 6.99 15.97
CA ALA A 105 2.08 7.35 15.01
C ALA A 105 3.41 6.71 15.41
N GLY A 106 4.09 6.05 14.46
CA GLY A 106 5.35 5.36 14.69
C GLY A 106 5.24 4.00 15.40
N GLU A 107 4.05 3.59 15.85
CA GLU A 107 3.83 2.26 16.41
C GLU A 107 3.39 1.27 15.32
N THR A 108 3.87 0.03 15.44
CA THR A 108 3.42 -1.08 14.62
C THR A 108 1.93 -1.36 14.89
N PRO A 109 1.08 -1.50 13.85
CA PRO A 109 -0.31 -1.88 14.05
C PRO A 109 -0.42 -3.19 14.83
N PHE A 110 -1.33 -3.27 15.82
CA PHE A 110 -1.40 -4.44 16.71
C PHE A 110 -1.71 -5.76 15.99
N TRP A 111 -2.33 -5.70 14.81
CA TRP A 111 -2.66 -6.88 14.00
C TRP A 111 -1.50 -7.37 13.14
N GLU A 112 -0.38 -6.63 13.09
CA GLU A 112 0.85 -7.06 12.44
C GLU A 112 1.67 -7.94 13.39
N TYR A 113 1.40 -9.24 13.31
CA TYR A 113 2.01 -10.26 14.15
C TYR A 113 3.48 -10.53 13.79
N TYR A 114 3.78 -10.51 12.49
CA TYR A 114 5.15 -10.60 12.02
C TYR A 114 5.73 -9.20 12.15
N SER A 115 6.64 -9.01 13.11
CA SER A 115 7.30 -7.74 13.38
C SER A 115 8.14 -7.30 12.18
N THR A 116 7.47 -6.81 11.14
CA THR A 116 8.06 -6.23 9.94
C THR A 116 8.75 -4.90 10.26
N GLY A 117 8.51 -4.36 11.47
CA GLY A 117 8.95 -3.04 11.89
C GLY A 117 8.19 -1.91 11.19
N ASP A 118 7.10 -2.23 10.49
CA ASP A 118 6.31 -1.24 9.77
C ASP A 118 5.40 -0.49 10.72
N ASP A 119 5.55 0.83 10.72
CA ASP A 119 4.60 1.71 11.40
C ASP A 119 3.27 1.80 10.63
N PHE A 120 2.30 2.46 11.27
CA PHE A 120 0.99 2.68 10.67
C PHE A 120 1.03 3.43 9.32
N ALA A 121 1.99 4.34 9.12
CA ALA A 121 2.14 5.06 7.85
C ALA A 121 2.59 4.12 6.72
N ARG A 122 3.53 3.22 7.01
CA ARG A 122 4.01 2.21 6.07
C ARG A 122 2.95 1.16 5.78
N TRP A 123 2.16 0.74 6.78
CA TRP A 123 0.96 -0.08 6.57
C TRP A 123 0.01 0.58 5.57
N GLY A 124 -0.32 1.87 5.74
CA GLY A 124 -1.24 2.57 4.85
C GLY A 124 -0.71 2.67 3.41
N THR A 125 0.61 2.84 3.24
CA THR A 125 1.27 2.81 1.94
C THR A 125 1.15 1.44 1.27
N LYS A 126 1.40 0.35 2.02
CA LYS A 126 1.21 -1.03 1.53
C LYS A 126 -0.25 -1.32 1.19
N ARG A 127 -1.18 -0.84 2.01
CA ARG A 127 -2.61 -1.01 1.78
C ARG A 127 -3.08 -0.28 0.52
N MET A 128 -2.54 0.91 0.25
CA MET A 128 -2.76 1.66 -0.98
C MET A 128 -2.25 0.86 -2.19
N TYR A 129 -1.05 0.29 -2.10
CA TYR A 129 -0.50 -0.54 -3.16
C TYR A 129 -1.36 -1.78 -3.47
N LYS A 130 -1.82 -2.51 -2.44
CA LYS A 130 -2.76 -3.63 -2.59
C LYS A 130 -4.07 -3.19 -3.25
N ALA A 131 -4.61 -2.04 -2.85
CA ALA A 131 -5.84 -1.49 -3.46
C ALA A 131 -5.67 -1.18 -4.94
N ILE A 132 -4.50 -0.64 -5.33
CA ILE A 132 -4.19 -0.36 -6.73
C ILE A 132 -4.11 -1.65 -7.52
N LYS A 133 -3.35 -2.65 -7.05
CA LYS A 133 -3.28 -3.98 -7.68
C LYS A 133 -4.65 -4.63 -7.87
N GLY A 134 -5.52 -4.51 -6.88
CA GLY A 134 -6.88 -5.02 -6.91
C GLY A 134 -7.88 -4.17 -7.70
N GLY A 135 -7.46 -3.09 -8.36
CA GLY A 135 -8.36 -2.20 -9.12
C GLY A 135 -9.35 -1.41 -8.26
N ALA A 136 -9.16 -1.36 -6.94
CA ALA A 136 -10.10 -0.80 -5.98
C ALA A 136 -9.94 0.73 -5.81
N LEU A 137 -10.28 1.50 -6.85
CA LEU A 137 -10.23 2.98 -6.81
C LEU A 137 -10.99 3.60 -5.61
N PRO A 138 -12.17 3.11 -5.19
CA PRO A 138 -12.85 3.64 -4.01
C PRO A 138 -11.99 3.59 -2.73
N ILE A 139 -11.24 2.51 -2.53
CA ILE A 139 -10.34 2.36 -1.38
C ILE A 139 -9.12 3.26 -1.53
N VAL A 140 -8.55 3.38 -2.72
CA VAL A 140 -7.46 4.34 -2.99
C VAL A 140 -7.91 5.76 -2.62
N LYS A 141 -9.08 6.20 -3.08
CA LYS A 141 -9.66 7.50 -2.72
C LYS A 141 -9.83 7.65 -1.21
N ARG A 142 -10.34 6.62 -0.52
CA ARG A 142 -10.52 6.65 0.93
C ARG A 142 -9.19 6.78 1.67
N LEU A 143 -8.15 6.05 1.30
CA LEU A 143 -6.82 6.15 1.91
C LEU A 143 -6.20 7.55 1.72
N VAL A 144 -6.42 8.18 0.58
CA VAL A 144 -5.98 9.57 0.34
C VAL A 144 -6.74 10.56 1.22
N GLN A 145 -8.05 10.38 1.39
CA GLN A 145 -8.86 11.21 2.31
C GLN A 145 -8.36 11.07 3.76
N LEU A 146 -7.93 9.86 4.14
CA LEU A 146 -7.28 9.54 5.41
C LEU A 146 -5.83 10.05 5.52
N LYS A 147 -5.36 10.86 4.56
CA LYS A 147 -4.05 11.51 4.54
C LYS A 147 -2.85 10.58 4.39
N PHE A 148 -3.05 9.34 3.93
CA PHE A 148 -1.92 8.50 3.54
C PHE A 148 -1.21 9.08 2.32
N SER A 149 0.12 9.07 2.36
CA SER A 149 0.95 9.63 1.29
C SER A 149 0.82 8.81 0.01
N ILE A 150 0.59 9.49 -1.10
CA ILE A 150 0.66 8.91 -2.43
C ILE A 150 2.10 9.10 -2.92
N GLY A 151 2.89 8.04 -2.85
CA GLY A 151 4.22 8.03 -3.43
C GLY A 151 4.18 7.97 -4.97
N PRO A 152 5.35 7.99 -5.64
CA PRO A 152 5.42 7.81 -7.09
C PRO A 152 5.13 6.38 -7.55
N GLN A 153 5.34 5.38 -6.69
CA GLN A 153 5.15 3.97 -7.00
C GLN A 153 3.69 3.60 -7.36
N PRO A 154 2.65 4.10 -6.65
CA PRO A 154 1.25 4.03 -7.09
C PRO A 154 1.00 4.32 -8.59
N MET A 155 1.66 5.34 -9.15
CA MET A 155 1.50 5.71 -10.55
C MET A 155 2.04 4.62 -11.49
N VAL A 156 3.21 4.05 -11.18
CA VAL A 156 3.80 2.97 -11.97
C VAL A 156 2.88 1.76 -12.01
N GLU A 157 2.38 1.32 -10.84
CA GLU A 157 1.52 0.14 -10.74
C GLU A 157 0.19 0.32 -11.47
N ALA A 158 -0.42 1.50 -11.37
CA ALA A 158 -1.66 1.80 -12.11
C ALA A 158 -1.45 1.79 -13.63
N LEU A 159 -0.30 2.30 -14.10
CA LEU A 159 0.07 2.26 -15.52
C LEU A 159 0.36 0.83 -16.01
N GLU A 160 1.08 0.02 -15.23
CA GLU A 160 1.36 -1.38 -15.55
C GLU A 160 0.09 -2.24 -15.58
N SER A 161 -0.87 -1.94 -14.70
CA SER A 161 -2.15 -2.64 -14.61
C SER A 161 -3.21 -2.12 -15.60
N GLY A 162 -2.94 -1.03 -16.32
CA GLY A 162 -3.90 -0.43 -17.27
C GLY A 162 -5.12 0.23 -16.61
N TYR A 163 -5.00 0.65 -15.34
CA TYR A 163 -6.09 1.30 -14.61
C TYR A 163 -6.15 2.80 -14.89
N ASP A 164 -6.62 3.16 -16.09
CA ASP A 164 -6.68 4.56 -16.56
C ASP A 164 -7.42 5.49 -15.57
N CYS A 165 -8.51 5.03 -14.96
CA CYS A 165 -9.25 5.79 -13.96
C CYS A 165 -8.44 6.14 -12.70
N MET A 166 -7.48 5.28 -12.31
CA MET A 166 -6.55 5.57 -11.21
C MET A 166 -5.46 6.54 -11.66
N VAL A 167 -4.96 6.40 -12.89
CA VAL A 167 -3.97 7.30 -13.48
C VAL A 167 -4.51 8.73 -13.54
N GLU A 168 -5.74 8.91 -14.05
CA GLU A 168 -6.44 10.19 -14.06
C GLU A 168 -6.60 10.76 -12.65
N TYR A 169 -7.00 9.91 -11.70
CA TYR A 169 -7.12 10.33 -10.30
C TYR A 169 -5.78 10.78 -9.71
N PHE A 170 -4.68 10.07 -9.96
CA PHE A 170 -3.35 10.47 -9.48
C PHE A 170 -2.86 11.77 -10.13
N PHE A 171 -3.16 11.99 -11.41
CA PHE A 171 -2.91 13.28 -12.05
C PHE A 171 -3.71 14.41 -11.38
N SER A 172 -4.97 14.18 -11.02
CA SER A 172 -5.80 15.17 -10.31
C SER A 172 -5.23 15.56 -8.94
N LEU A 173 -4.44 14.67 -8.34
CA LEU A 173 -3.73 14.90 -7.07
C LEU A 173 -2.35 15.54 -7.26
N GLY A 174 -1.94 15.82 -8.50
CA GLY A 174 -0.65 16.40 -8.82
C GLY A 174 0.52 15.41 -8.83
N VAL A 175 0.27 14.10 -8.84
CA VAL A 175 1.33 13.09 -8.93
C VAL A 175 2.03 13.19 -10.29
N ARG A 176 3.34 13.44 -10.27
CA ARG A 176 4.15 13.66 -11.49
C ARG A 176 4.76 12.36 -11.99
N LEU A 177 4.80 12.20 -13.32
CA LEU A 177 5.46 11.08 -13.99
C LEU A 177 6.98 11.04 -13.75
N ASP A 178 7.60 12.16 -13.38
CA ASP A 178 9.04 12.24 -13.10
C ASP A 178 9.45 11.30 -11.95
N GLY A 179 8.61 11.18 -10.90
CA GLY A 179 8.84 10.24 -9.81
C GLY A 179 8.60 8.79 -10.23
N ALA A 180 7.61 8.55 -11.09
CA ALA A 180 7.37 7.22 -11.66
C ALA A 180 8.57 6.76 -12.49
N LEU A 181 9.17 7.66 -13.29
CA LEU A 181 10.36 7.37 -14.08
C LEU A 181 11.55 6.94 -13.20
N ALA A 182 11.74 7.60 -12.05
CA ALA A 182 12.78 7.24 -11.09
C ALA A 182 12.58 5.83 -10.49
N VAL A 183 11.34 5.49 -10.10
CA VAL A 183 10.99 4.15 -9.60
C VAL A 183 11.20 3.09 -10.68
N THR A 184 10.76 3.36 -11.91
CA THR A 184 10.93 2.46 -13.06
C THR A 184 12.40 2.28 -13.45
N ALA A 185 13.21 3.33 -13.32
CA ALA A 185 14.64 3.26 -13.60
C ALA A 185 15.38 2.34 -12.60
N ARG A 186 14.98 2.41 -11.33
CA ARG A 186 15.47 1.49 -10.30
C ARG A 186 15.06 0.04 -10.57
N SER A 187 13.86 -0.22 -11.09
CA SER A 187 13.44 -1.61 -11.40
C SER A 187 14.00 -2.14 -12.72
N GLY A 188 14.61 -1.29 -13.55
CA GLY A 188 15.12 -1.67 -14.87
C GLY A 188 14.03 -1.92 -15.91
N ASN A 189 12.76 -1.54 -15.65
CA ASN A 189 11.66 -1.76 -16.59
C ASN A 189 11.72 -0.76 -17.77
N MET A 190 12.47 -1.14 -18.80
CA MET A 190 12.74 -0.35 -20.01
C MET A 190 11.49 0.04 -20.80
N GLN A 191 10.51 -0.86 -20.89
CA GLN A 191 9.26 -0.61 -21.62
C GLN A 191 8.45 0.49 -20.94
N MET A 192 8.32 0.40 -19.61
CA MET A 192 7.62 1.43 -18.83
C MET A 192 8.41 2.74 -18.84
N ALA A 193 9.75 2.72 -18.80
CA ALA A 193 10.56 3.93 -18.89
C ALA A 193 10.34 4.65 -20.23
N GLN A 194 10.33 3.91 -21.35
CA GLN A 194 10.01 4.44 -22.66
C GLN A 194 8.61 5.06 -22.69
N TYR A 195 7.60 4.33 -22.20
CA TYR A 195 6.22 4.80 -22.12
C TYR A 195 6.09 6.11 -21.32
N LEU A 196 6.74 6.20 -20.17
CA LEU A 196 6.74 7.39 -19.32
C LEU A 196 7.41 8.58 -20.00
N LEU A 197 8.55 8.36 -20.65
CA LEU A 197 9.27 9.39 -21.40
C LEU A 197 8.43 9.93 -22.57
N ASP A 198 7.66 9.09 -23.24
CA ASP A 198 6.78 9.49 -24.35
C ASP A 198 5.58 10.30 -23.86
N ARG A 199 5.09 10.02 -22.64
CA ARG A 199 4.07 10.84 -21.96
C ARG A 199 4.61 12.07 -21.25
N GLY A 200 5.88 12.39 -21.46
CA GLY A 200 6.45 13.65 -21.02
C GLY A 200 7.05 13.64 -19.61
N ALA A 201 7.35 12.45 -19.05
CA ALA A 201 8.33 12.35 -17.97
C ALA A 201 9.71 12.78 -18.46
N GLY A 202 10.58 13.25 -17.56
CA GLY A 202 11.96 13.54 -17.92
C GLY A 202 12.13 14.80 -18.77
N LYS A 203 11.17 15.75 -18.72
CA LYS A 203 11.28 17.02 -19.46
C LYS A 203 12.35 17.95 -18.91
N ASN A 204 12.66 17.84 -17.62
CA ASN A 204 13.67 18.67 -16.98
C ASN A 204 14.94 17.87 -16.69
N LYS A 205 16.04 18.59 -16.47
CA LYS A 205 17.37 18.00 -16.28
C LYS A 205 17.49 17.25 -14.96
N GLU A 206 16.74 17.67 -13.96
CA GLU A 206 16.78 17.11 -12.60
C GLU A 206 16.12 15.73 -12.56
N SER A 207 14.93 15.60 -13.14
CA SER A 207 14.16 14.35 -13.18
C SER A 207 14.90 13.25 -13.93
N VAL A 208 15.48 13.58 -15.08
CA VAL A 208 16.27 12.64 -15.88
C VAL A 208 17.53 12.22 -15.12
N ARG A 209 18.20 13.18 -14.48
CA ARG A 209 19.38 12.90 -13.66
C ARG A 209 19.04 11.97 -12.49
N SER A 210 17.96 12.24 -11.77
CA SER A 210 17.49 11.39 -10.67
C SER A 210 17.21 9.97 -11.14
N ALA A 211 16.52 9.80 -12.28
CA ALA A 211 16.25 8.48 -12.83
C ALA A 211 17.53 7.72 -13.22
N ILE A 212 18.51 8.41 -13.83
CA ILE A 212 19.82 7.81 -14.13
C ILE A 212 20.52 7.38 -12.84
N GLU A 213 20.51 8.23 -11.81
CA GLU A 213 21.11 7.91 -10.52
C GLU A 213 20.45 6.72 -9.84
N ASP A 214 19.13 6.63 -9.85
CA ASP A 214 18.40 5.48 -9.30
C ASP A 214 18.72 4.17 -10.04
N ALA A 215 18.80 4.19 -11.38
CA ALA A 215 19.23 3.03 -12.16
C ALA A 215 20.67 2.62 -11.83
N MET A 216 21.55 3.60 -11.63
CA MET A 216 22.94 3.37 -11.23
C MET A 216 23.05 2.75 -9.84
N LEU A 217 22.27 3.26 -8.88
CA LEU A 217 22.24 2.73 -7.52
C LEU A 217 21.92 1.24 -7.54
N ASP A 218 20.93 0.85 -8.35
CA ASP A 218 20.46 -0.52 -8.48
C ASP A 218 21.36 -1.40 -9.35
N GLY A 219 22.22 -0.82 -10.20
CA GLY A 219 23.12 -1.57 -11.08
C GLY A 219 22.57 -1.83 -12.48
N ASN A 220 21.54 -1.12 -12.90
CA ASN A 220 20.86 -1.37 -14.17
C ASN A 220 21.59 -0.66 -15.32
N GLU A 221 22.69 -1.25 -15.80
CA GLU A 221 23.54 -0.68 -16.86
C GLU A 221 22.76 -0.32 -18.13
N ASP A 222 21.91 -1.24 -18.60
CA ASP A 222 21.08 -1.04 -19.80
C ASP A 222 20.12 0.14 -19.64
N MET A 223 19.52 0.29 -18.45
CA MET A 223 18.65 1.42 -18.14
C MET A 223 19.42 2.74 -18.12
N VAL A 224 20.64 2.75 -17.57
CA VAL A 224 21.51 3.94 -17.57
C VAL A 224 21.85 4.35 -19.01
N MET A 225 22.27 3.41 -19.84
CA MET A 225 22.57 3.66 -21.26
C MET A 225 21.36 4.24 -21.99
N PHE A 226 20.21 3.59 -21.84
CA PHE A 226 18.95 4.02 -22.43
C PHE A 226 18.54 5.43 -22.03
N LEU A 227 18.58 5.74 -20.73
CA LEU A 227 18.20 7.06 -20.23
C LEU A 227 19.16 8.15 -20.73
N ILE A 228 20.47 7.88 -20.81
CA ILE A 228 21.45 8.81 -21.36
C ILE A 228 21.19 9.08 -22.84
N GLU A 229 20.92 8.05 -23.63
CA GLU A 229 20.63 8.18 -25.06
C GLU A 229 19.36 9.01 -25.30
N LYS A 230 18.27 8.69 -24.60
CA LYS A 230 17.00 9.43 -24.71
C LYS A 230 17.15 10.88 -24.25
N ALA A 231 17.91 11.12 -23.19
CA ALA A 231 18.16 12.46 -22.69
C ALA A 231 19.05 13.31 -23.62
N ARG A 232 20.01 12.68 -24.31
CA ARG A 232 20.80 13.32 -25.37
C ARG A 232 19.92 13.68 -26.56
N ALA A 233 19.11 12.74 -27.04
CA ALA A 233 18.18 12.96 -28.16
C ALA A 233 17.20 14.11 -27.88
N LYS A 234 16.72 14.24 -26.64
CA LYS A 234 15.84 15.33 -26.20
C LYS A 234 16.57 16.65 -25.86
N GLY A 235 17.91 16.70 -25.97
CA GLY A 235 18.70 17.90 -25.64
C GLY A 235 18.74 18.28 -24.15
N VAL A 236 18.32 17.37 -23.27
CA VAL A 236 18.23 17.61 -21.82
C VAL A 236 19.63 17.58 -21.19
N LEU A 237 20.53 16.72 -21.69
CA LEU A 237 21.91 16.60 -21.21
C LEU A 237 22.86 17.63 -21.83
N ASN A 238 22.92 18.83 -21.24
CA ASN A 238 23.92 19.84 -21.60
C ASN A 238 25.31 19.54 -20.99
N LYS A 239 26.35 20.30 -21.41
CA LYS A 239 27.74 20.12 -20.92
C LYS A 239 27.84 20.09 -19.39
N LYS A 240 27.12 20.99 -18.70
CA LYS A 240 27.11 21.06 -17.23
C LYS A 240 26.49 19.80 -16.60
N ALA A 241 25.35 19.35 -17.11
CA ALA A 241 24.67 18.15 -16.61
C ALA A 241 25.51 16.89 -16.82
N LYS A 242 26.19 16.77 -17.96
CA LYS A 242 27.12 15.67 -18.25
C LYS A 242 28.31 15.65 -17.29
N ALA A 243 28.93 16.82 -17.04
CA ALA A 243 30.04 16.93 -16.11
C ALA A 243 29.63 16.60 -14.66
N ASP A 244 28.42 17.00 -14.27
CA ASP A 244 27.84 16.69 -12.95
C ASP A 244 27.59 15.18 -12.77
N LEU A 245 26.92 14.55 -13.74
CA LEU A 245 26.73 13.10 -13.78
C LEU A 245 28.08 12.37 -13.73
N LYS A 246 29.06 12.78 -14.54
CA LYS A 246 30.40 12.18 -14.55
C LYS A 246 31.09 12.24 -13.20
N ARG A 247 30.96 13.36 -12.47
CA ARG A 247 31.52 13.51 -11.12
C ARG A 247 30.86 12.53 -10.13
N ARG A 248 29.53 12.39 -10.20
CA ARG A 248 28.78 11.46 -9.34
C ARG A 248 29.12 10.00 -9.64
N LEU A 249 29.19 9.63 -10.91
CA LEU A 249 29.65 8.33 -11.39
C LEU A 249 31.03 7.95 -10.84
N LEU A 250 31.99 8.88 -10.89
CA LEU A 250 33.33 8.67 -10.32
C LEU A 250 33.34 8.51 -8.79
N GLY A 251 32.40 9.17 -8.11
CA GLY A 251 32.22 9.04 -6.66
C GLY A 251 31.51 7.75 -6.24
N TYR A 252 30.88 7.04 -7.17
CA TYR A 252 30.12 5.83 -6.90
C TYR A 252 31.05 4.61 -6.80
N ARG A 253 31.57 4.36 -5.59
CA ARG A 253 32.56 3.28 -5.34
C ARG A 253 31.99 1.86 -5.35
N GLY A 254 30.67 1.70 -5.44
CA GLY A 254 30.00 0.41 -5.22
C GLY A 254 29.86 -0.49 -6.45
N LYS A 255 30.06 0.03 -7.68
CA LYS A 255 29.85 -0.72 -8.94
C LYS A 255 30.85 -0.28 -10.04
N PRO A 256 32.07 -0.86 -10.09
CA PRO A 256 33.09 -0.48 -11.07
C PRO A 256 32.67 -0.76 -12.53
N GLU A 257 31.69 -1.64 -12.75
CA GLU A 257 31.11 -1.99 -14.05
C GLU A 257 30.42 -0.79 -14.70
N MET A 258 30.06 0.24 -13.92
CA MET A 258 29.45 1.49 -14.39
C MET A 258 30.46 2.50 -14.96
N LEU A 259 31.76 2.35 -14.68
CA LEU A 259 32.79 3.30 -15.12
C LEU A 259 32.92 3.44 -16.65
N PRO A 260 32.77 2.38 -17.47
CA PRO A 260 32.75 2.50 -18.93
C PRO A 260 31.65 3.44 -19.44
N LEU A 261 30.52 3.58 -18.72
CA LEU A 261 29.40 4.45 -19.10
C LEU A 261 29.78 5.94 -19.06
N LEU A 262 30.88 6.31 -18.39
CA LEU A 262 31.44 7.67 -18.44
C LEU A 262 31.81 8.13 -19.85
N LYS A 263 32.08 7.20 -20.77
CA LYS A 263 32.33 7.51 -22.18
C LYS A 263 31.08 8.05 -22.89
N LEU A 264 29.89 7.76 -22.33
CA LEU A 264 28.59 8.22 -22.83
C LEU A 264 28.16 9.57 -22.24
N LEU A 265 29.01 10.30 -21.53
CA LEU A 265 28.69 11.64 -21.00
C LEU A 265 29.57 12.72 -21.62
#